data_AF-A0A9D4FM17-F1
#
_entry.id   AF-A0A9D4FM17-F1
#
_cell.length_a   1.000
_cell.length_b   1.000
_cell.length_c   1.000
_cell.angle_alpha   90.00
_cell.angle_beta   90.00
_cell.angle_gamma   90.00
#
_symmetry.space_group_name_H-M   'P 1'
#
loop_
_entity.id
_entity.type
_entity.pdbx_description
1 polymer ?
#
loop_
_entity_poly.entity_id
_entity_poly.type
_entity_poly.pdbx_seq_one_letter_code
_entity_poly.pdbx_strand_id
1 'polypeptide(L)'
;MNKPIWLGEQIYFNGEIRHSEEYDRPVFTLKVRWVGCSYIDEEISMDLVPAVSKHGWWPSNTDFNAIDMMTDEIRSEGCLLLLQNPYHLSGTVMRISCYAADICLMKSLPQYYRESYRLCKLLRHKDIMPLIDPDANHDHFPLFAAGDCVTSYMLKNSLFHVLRQSKTDGLMVEPDYQSTNNAIVNISVRLLQILDCSLLQRKLPVYFLPNREDIFRFEFLEKSDSNKADTLIAFHCARRRAFVKIMLYMLRH
;
A
#
# COMPACT_ATOMS: atom_id res chain seq x y z
N MET A 1 -36.07 -20.81 11.41
CA MET A 1 -34.97 -20.27 12.23
C MET A 1 -33.69 -20.36 11.40
N ASN A 2 -33.19 -19.21 10.91
CA ASN A 2 -31.96 -19.14 10.12
C ASN A 2 -30.76 -19.33 11.05
N LYS A 3 -30.03 -20.44 10.90
CA LYS A 3 -28.72 -20.62 11.55
C LYS A 3 -27.70 -19.69 10.88
N PRO A 4 -26.80 -19.03 11.63
CA PRO A 4 -25.71 -18.28 11.03
C PRO A 4 -24.74 -19.26 10.35
N ILE A 5 -24.40 -18.99 9.08
CA ILE A 5 -23.57 -19.84 8.21
C ILE A 5 -22.07 -19.73 8.51
N TRP A 6 -21.66 -18.90 9.47
CA TRP A 6 -20.25 -18.53 9.63
C TRP A 6 -19.76 -18.83 11.05
N LEU A 7 -18.99 -19.92 11.19
CA LEU A 7 -18.40 -20.39 12.45
C LEU A 7 -16.87 -20.28 12.50
N GLY A 8 -16.20 -19.69 11.49
CA GLY A 8 -14.73 -19.56 11.45
C GLY A 8 -14.25 -18.22 10.88
N GLU A 9 -13.01 -17.83 11.23
CA GLU A 9 -12.35 -16.59 10.79
C GLU A 9 -11.86 -16.63 9.33
N GLN A 10 -12.06 -17.75 8.64
CA GLN A 10 -11.62 -17.99 7.27
C GLN A 10 -12.83 -18.07 6.34
N ILE A 11 -12.77 -17.35 5.23
CA ILE A 11 -13.82 -17.34 4.21
C ILE A 11 -13.35 -18.26 3.07
N TYR A 12 -14.07 -19.36 2.89
CA TYR A 12 -13.77 -20.38 1.89
C TYR A 12 -14.46 -20.06 0.56
N PHE A 13 -13.68 -20.03 -0.53
CA PHE A 13 -14.19 -19.90 -1.89
C PHE A 13 -14.17 -21.28 -2.57
N ASN A 14 -15.32 -21.73 -3.07
CA ASN A 14 -15.46 -22.98 -3.83
C ASN A 14 -15.76 -22.66 -5.30
N GLY A 15 -14.72 -22.40 -6.08
CA GLY A 15 -14.78 -22.20 -7.53
C GLY A 15 -13.48 -22.66 -8.16
N GLU A 16 -13.54 -23.17 -9.39
CA GLU A 16 -12.37 -23.67 -10.11
C GLU A 16 -11.63 -22.50 -10.76
N ILE A 17 -10.42 -22.19 -10.27
CA ILE A 17 -9.56 -21.16 -10.86
C ILE A 17 -8.40 -21.88 -11.57
N ARG A 18 -8.47 -21.94 -12.91
CA ARG A 18 -7.38 -22.47 -13.73
C ARG A 18 -6.44 -21.32 -14.10
N HIS A 19 -5.31 -21.23 -13.42
CA HIS A 19 -4.20 -20.36 -13.84
C HIS A 19 -3.14 -21.20 -14.56
N SER A 20 -2.60 -20.69 -15.68
CA SER A 20 -1.34 -21.20 -16.21
C SER A 20 -0.21 -20.83 -15.24
N GLU A 21 0.81 -21.68 -15.15
CA GLU A 21 1.92 -21.60 -14.19
C GLU A 21 2.72 -20.28 -14.20
N GLU A 22 2.46 -19.38 -15.16
CA GLU A 22 3.17 -18.11 -15.35
C GLU A 22 2.58 -16.90 -14.60
N TYR A 23 1.39 -17.01 -13.99
CA TYR A 23 0.73 -15.85 -13.36
C TYR A 23 0.80 -15.88 -11.82
N ASP A 24 1.76 -15.11 -11.28
CA ASP A 24 2.01 -14.91 -9.85
C ASP A 24 0.91 -14.13 -9.10
N ARG A 25 -0.15 -13.64 -9.77
CA ARG A 25 -1.21 -12.82 -9.14
C ARG A 25 -2.59 -13.11 -9.74
N PRO A 26 -3.67 -13.17 -8.93
CA PRO A 26 -5.04 -13.33 -9.42
C PRO A 26 -5.60 -11.99 -9.94
N VAL A 27 -4.84 -11.36 -10.83
CA VAL A 27 -5.13 -10.07 -11.44
C VAL A 27 -5.08 -10.26 -12.94
N PHE A 28 -6.13 -9.83 -13.65
CA PHE A 28 -6.12 -9.80 -15.11
C PHE A 28 -5.65 -8.41 -15.55
N THR A 29 -4.42 -8.31 -16.03
CA THR A 29 -3.87 -7.06 -16.55
C THR A 29 -4.18 -6.92 -18.03
N LEU A 30 -4.98 -5.91 -18.39
CA LEU A 30 -5.25 -5.49 -19.75
C LEU A 30 -4.32 -4.33 -20.12
N LYS A 31 -3.59 -4.45 -21.23
CA LYS A 31 -2.82 -3.34 -21.80
C LYS A 31 -3.52 -2.80 -23.03
N VAL A 32 -3.81 -1.50 -23.03
CA VAL A 32 -4.43 -0.78 -24.13
C VAL A 32 -3.47 0.28 -24.62
N ARG A 33 -3.18 0.26 -25.92
CA ARG A 33 -2.44 1.32 -26.60
C ARG A 33 -3.43 2.34 -27.14
N TRP A 34 -3.42 3.55 -26.59
CA TRP A 34 -4.29 4.64 -26.98
C TRP A 34 -3.58 5.54 -28.00
N VAL A 35 -4.21 5.74 -29.14
CA VAL A 35 -3.77 6.70 -30.16
C VAL A 35 -4.88 7.72 -30.34
N GLY A 36 -4.70 8.90 -29.75
CA GLY A 36 -5.70 9.97 -29.79
C GLY A 36 -5.14 11.27 -30.37
N CYS A 37 -6.03 12.24 -30.58
CA CYS A 37 -5.66 13.53 -31.17
C CYS A 37 -4.77 14.39 -30.25
N SER A 38 -4.90 14.24 -28.93
CA SER A 38 -4.14 15.02 -27.93
C SER A 38 -2.96 14.27 -27.31
N TYR A 39 -2.99 12.93 -27.38
CA TYR A 39 -1.97 12.05 -26.82
C TYR A 39 -1.65 11.00 -27.89
N ILE A 40 -0.47 11.15 -28.49
CA ILE A 40 0.02 10.24 -29.51
C ILE A 40 0.76 9.14 -28.75
N ASP A 41 0.23 7.92 -28.82
CA ASP A 41 0.93 6.70 -28.42
C ASP A 41 1.11 6.47 -26.91
N GLU A 42 0.00 6.39 -26.18
CA GLU A 42 0.00 6.10 -24.74
C GLU A 42 -0.30 4.63 -24.45
N GLU A 43 0.54 3.96 -23.63
CA GLU A 43 0.23 2.62 -23.10
C GLU A 43 -0.49 2.75 -21.74
N ILE A 44 -1.72 2.26 -21.68
CA ILE A 44 -2.55 2.23 -20.47
C ILE A 44 -2.64 0.78 -19.99
N SER A 45 -2.19 0.54 -18.76
CA SER A 45 -2.36 -0.75 -18.07
C SER A 45 -3.54 -0.70 -17.10
N MET A 46 -4.43 -1.67 -17.20
CA MET A 46 -5.62 -1.81 -16.35
C MET A 46 -5.59 -3.16 -15.64
N ASP A 47 -5.59 -3.14 -14.32
CA ASP A 47 -5.65 -4.34 -13.50
C ASP A 47 -7.11 -4.64 -13.10
N LEU A 48 -7.64 -5.77 -13.56
CA LEU A 48 -8.94 -6.29 -13.15
C LEU A 48 -8.73 -7.30 -12.01
N VAL A 49 -9.24 -6.97 -10.83
CA VAL A 49 -9.08 -7.79 -9.63
C VAL A 49 -10.44 -8.32 -9.19
N PRO A 50 -10.70 -9.64 -9.27
CA PRO A 50 -11.93 -10.22 -8.74
C PRO A 50 -12.05 -9.99 -7.23
N ALA A 51 -13.21 -9.52 -6.80
CA ALA A 51 -13.49 -9.19 -5.41
C ALA A 51 -14.87 -9.70 -4.99
N VAL A 52 -14.95 -10.27 -3.80
CA VAL A 52 -16.21 -10.50 -3.10
C VAL A 52 -16.49 -9.28 -2.22
N SER A 53 -17.62 -8.63 -2.45
CA SER A 53 -18.05 -7.47 -1.69
C SER A 53 -19.28 -7.79 -0.85
N LYS A 54 -19.29 -7.28 0.37
CA LYS A 54 -20.48 -7.18 1.21
C LYS A 54 -20.50 -5.78 1.79
N HIS A 55 -21.54 -5.02 1.46
CA HIS A 55 -21.64 -3.62 1.86
C HIS A 55 -21.51 -3.46 3.39
N GLY A 56 -20.68 -2.52 3.84
CA GLY A 56 -20.40 -2.25 5.25
C GLY A 56 -19.73 -3.39 6.03
N TRP A 57 -19.26 -4.45 5.36
CA TRP A 57 -18.65 -5.57 6.06
C TRP A 57 -17.24 -5.22 6.53
N TRP A 58 -16.98 -5.49 7.81
CA TRP A 58 -15.65 -5.46 8.41
C TRP A 58 -15.39 -6.80 9.10
N PRO A 59 -14.11 -7.19 9.27
CA PRO A 59 -13.77 -8.26 10.19
C PRO A 59 -14.37 -8.06 11.57
N SER A 60 -14.87 -9.13 12.18
CA SER A 60 -15.53 -9.09 13.50
C SER A 60 -14.65 -8.55 14.62
N ASN A 61 -13.33 -8.69 14.48
CA ASN A 61 -12.31 -8.21 15.43
C ASN A 61 -11.79 -6.79 15.11
N THR A 62 -12.46 -6.04 14.24
CA THR A 62 -12.07 -4.66 13.93
C THR A 62 -12.37 -3.76 15.13
N ASP A 63 -11.33 -3.24 15.77
CA ASP A 63 -11.46 -2.19 16.78
C ASP A 63 -11.52 -0.82 16.09
N PHE A 64 -12.75 -0.34 15.84
CA PHE A 64 -12.98 0.96 15.24
C PHE A 64 -12.48 2.12 16.11
N ASN A 65 -12.37 1.94 17.43
CA ASN A 65 -11.90 2.99 18.33
C ASN A 65 -10.39 3.20 18.22
N ALA A 66 -9.65 2.19 17.74
CA ALA A 66 -8.22 2.29 17.48
C ALA A 66 -7.88 3.02 16.16
N ILE A 67 -8.88 3.33 15.33
CA ILE A 67 -8.70 3.95 14.01
C ILE A 67 -9.19 5.40 14.07
N ASP A 68 -8.25 6.31 14.38
CA ASP A 68 -8.57 7.71 14.68
C ASP A 68 -9.31 8.48 13.57
N MET A 69 -9.13 8.09 12.30
CA MET A 69 -9.79 8.71 11.15
C MET A 69 -11.06 7.97 10.69
N MET A 70 -11.56 7.00 11.48
CA MET A 70 -12.77 6.24 11.13
C MET A 70 -14.03 7.09 11.28
N THR A 71 -14.61 7.55 10.16
CA THR A 71 -15.93 8.18 10.11
C THR A 71 -17.02 7.15 9.80
N ASP A 72 -18.29 7.51 9.99
CA ASP A 72 -19.41 6.64 9.61
C ASP A 72 -19.46 6.37 8.10
N GLU A 73 -19.08 7.37 7.29
CA GLU A 73 -18.93 7.23 5.84
C GLU A 73 -17.87 6.17 5.50
N ILE A 74 -16.67 6.27 6.08
CA ILE A 74 -15.60 5.27 5.86
C ILE A 74 -16.03 3.89 6.36
N ARG A 75 -16.73 3.83 7.50
CA ARG A 75 -17.24 2.57 8.03
C ARG A 75 -18.27 1.93 7.10
N SER A 76 -19.12 2.73 6.45
CA SER A 76 -20.16 2.23 5.54
C SER A 76 -19.58 1.57 4.27
N GLU A 77 -18.39 1.99 3.84
CA GLU A 77 -17.71 1.40 2.67
C GLU A 77 -17.33 -0.06 2.89
N GLY A 78 -16.88 -0.39 4.11
CA GLY A 78 -16.44 -1.74 4.45
C GLY A 78 -15.15 -2.16 3.76
N CYS A 79 -14.87 -3.46 3.90
CA CYS A 79 -13.75 -4.16 3.29
C CYS A 79 -14.24 -5.06 2.15
N LEU A 80 -13.32 -5.34 1.23
CA LEU A 80 -13.48 -6.31 0.16
C LEU A 80 -12.66 -7.55 0.46
N LEU A 81 -13.01 -8.67 -0.15
CA LEU A 81 -12.21 -9.89 -0.15
C LEU A 81 -11.69 -10.11 -1.57
N LEU A 82 -10.39 -10.05 -1.73
CA LEU A 82 -9.72 -10.28 -3.00
C LEU A 82 -9.24 -11.73 -3.05
N LEU A 83 -9.27 -12.34 -4.23
CA LEU A 83 -8.59 -13.60 -4.43
C LEU A 83 -7.09 -13.42 -4.14
N GLN A 84 -6.50 -14.39 -3.43
CA GLN A 84 -5.07 -14.49 -3.18
C GLN A 84 -4.53 -15.68 -3.96
N ASN A 85 -3.27 -15.60 -4.40
CA ASN A 85 -2.69 -16.64 -5.24
C ASN A 85 -2.62 -17.99 -4.49
N PRO A 86 -3.21 -19.08 -5.02
CA PRO A 86 -3.19 -20.40 -4.40
C PRO A 86 -1.83 -21.11 -4.40
N TYR A 87 -0.81 -20.63 -5.13
CA TYR A 87 0.50 -21.33 -5.20
C TYR A 87 1.28 -21.37 -3.88
N HIS A 88 0.84 -20.63 -2.85
CA HIS A 88 1.55 -20.48 -1.59
C HIS A 88 0.84 -21.09 -0.37
N LEU A 89 -0.45 -21.38 -0.48
CA LEU A 89 -1.25 -21.99 0.59
C LEU A 89 -2.09 -23.09 -0.06
N SER A 90 -2.18 -24.27 0.56
CA SER A 90 -3.03 -25.36 0.08
C SER A 90 -4.51 -24.96 0.14
N GLY A 91 -5.00 -24.24 -0.87
CA GLY A 91 -6.39 -23.78 -1.01
C GLY A 91 -6.52 -22.41 -1.69
N THR A 92 -7.75 -22.06 -2.10
CA THR A 92 -8.07 -20.71 -2.57
C THR A 92 -8.35 -19.81 -1.36
N VAL A 93 -7.36 -19.00 -0.98
CA VAL A 93 -7.48 -18.06 0.14
C VAL A 93 -7.92 -16.70 -0.38
N MET A 94 -8.69 -15.97 0.41
CA MET A 94 -9.03 -14.58 0.14
C MET A 94 -8.29 -13.65 1.10
N ARG A 95 -7.76 -12.55 0.55
CA ARG A 95 -7.14 -11.47 1.30
C ARG A 95 -8.14 -10.35 1.52
N ILE A 96 -8.10 -9.73 2.70
CA ILE A 96 -8.90 -8.54 2.97
C ILE A 96 -8.29 -7.32 2.28
N SER A 97 -9.13 -6.48 1.71
CA SER A 97 -8.73 -5.22 1.11
C SER A 97 -9.57 -4.08 1.66
N CYS A 98 -8.90 -3.11 2.25
CA CYS A 98 -9.51 -1.86 2.70
C CYS A 98 -9.64 -0.83 1.55
N TYR A 99 -9.64 -1.27 0.29
CA TYR A 99 -9.60 -0.37 -0.87
C TYR A 99 -10.70 0.70 -0.86
N ALA A 100 -11.94 0.31 -0.57
CA ALA A 100 -13.06 1.26 -0.53
C ALA A 100 -12.89 2.32 0.57
N ALA A 101 -12.55 1.88 1.79
CA ALA A 101 -12.21 2.76 2.91
C ALA A 101 -11.01 3.67 2.61
N ASP A 102 -9.95 3.16 1.97
CA ASP A 102 -8.78 3.93 1.56
C ASP A 102 -9.16 5.06 0.58
N ILE A 103 -10.02 4.76 -0.40
CA ILE A 103 -10.48 5.73 -1.39
C ILE A 103 -11.37 6.78 -0.71
N CYS A 104 -12.28 6.36 0.16
CA CYS A 104 -13.15 7.26 0.91
C CYS A 104 -12.33 8.25 1.75
N LEU A 105 -11.39 7.74 2.55
CA LEU A 105 -10.48 8.60 3.32
C LEU A 105 -9.64 9.51 2.43
N MET A 106 -9.02 8.99 1.37
CA MET A 106 -8.18 9.80 0.48
C MET A 106 -8.96 10.94 -0.21
N LYS A 107 -10.23 10.69 -0.58
CA LYS A 107 -11.11 11.70 -1.20
C LYS A 107 -11.52 12.79 -0.21
N SER A 108 -11.68 12.48 1.07
CA SER A 108 -12.07 13.47 2.08
C SER A 108 -10.91 14.36 2.55
N LEU A 109 -9.65 14.00 2.26
CA LEU A 109 -8.50 14.81 2.69
C LEU A 109 -8.45 16.18 2.01
N PRO A 110 -7.91 17.21 2.67
CA PRO A 110 -7.52 18.45 2.00
C PRO A 110 -6.55 18.22 0.83
N GLN A 111 -6.54 19.14 -0.14
CA GLN A 111 -5.74 18.99 -1.36
C GLN A 111 -4.25 18.82 -1.06
N TYR A 112 -3.70 19.59 -0.12
CA TYR A 112 -2.27 19.55 0.21
C TYR A 112 -1.80 18.18 0.73
N TYR A 113 -2.64 17.41 1.44
CA TYR A 113 -2.32 16.02 1.80
C TYR A 113 -2.26 15.10 0.59
N ARG A 114 -3.20 15.26 -0.36
CA ARG A 114 -3.22 14.48 -1.61
C ARG A 114 -2.02 14.83 -2.50
N GLU A 115 -1.67 16.10 -2.61
CA GLU A 115 -0.48 16.53 -3.35
C GLU A 115 0.81 16.05 -2.70
N SER A 116 0.87 15.98 -1.37
CA SER A 116 2.03 15.39 -0.67
C SER A 116 2.23 13.92 -1.03
N TYR A 117 1.14 13.15 -1.06
CA TYR A 117 1.19 11.76 -1.51
C TYR A 117 1.59 11.65 -2.99
N ARG A 118 1.09 12.53 -3.86
CA ARG A 118 1.47 12.57 -5.28
C ARG A 118 2.96 12.93 -5.45
N LEU A 119 3.48 13.89 -4.68
CA LEU A 119 4.89 14.25 -4.67
C LEU A 119 5.76 13.05 -4.29
N CYS A 120 5.43 12.36 -3.19
CA CYS A 120 6.13 11.13 -2.81
C CYS A 120 6.01 10.02 -3.87
N LYS A 121 4.88 9.92 -4.57
CA LYS A 121 4.75 8.97 -5.70
C LYS A 121 5.68 9.34 -6.85
N LEU A 122 5.74 10.62 -7.22
CA LEU A 122 6.54 11.17 -8.31
C LEU A 122 8.04 10.99 -8.05
N LEU A 123 8.49 11.21 -6.81
CA LEU A 123 9.88 11.01 -6.39
C LEU A 123 10.41 9.58 -6.61
N ARG A 124 9.56 8.58 -6.89
CA ARG A 124 9.99 7.21 -7.22
C ARG A 124 10.12 6.97 -8.72
N HIS A 125 9.79 7.95 -9.55
CA HIS A 125 9.85 7.82 -11.01
C HIS A 125 11.29 7.61 -11.44
N LYS A 126 11.52 6.74 -12.44
CA LYS A 126 12.85 6.39 -12.94
C LYS A 126 13.67 7.58 -13.47
N ASP A 127 12.99 8.64 -13.91
CA ASP A 127 13.64 9.86 -14.40
C ASP A 127 14.06 10.81 -13.27
N ILE A 128 13.59 10.57 -12.05
CA ILE A 128 13.86 11.40 -10.87
C ILE A 128 14.78 10.65 -9.89
N MET A 129 14.54 9.35 -9.71
CA MET A 129 15.24 8.51 -8.75
C MET A 129 16.25 7.62 -9.47
N PRO A 130 17.54 7.63 -9.06
CA PRO A 130 18.53 6.74 -9.64
C PRO A 130 18.17 5.28 -9.37
N LEU A 131 18.64 4.41 -10.27
CA LEU A 131 18.67 2.98 -9.99
C LEU A 131 19.78 2.71 -8.95
N ILE A 132 19.50 1.82 -7.99
CA ILE A 132 20.45 1.49 -6.92
C ILE A 132 20.85 0.02 -7.02
N ASP A 133 22.15 -0.22 -6.92
CA ASP A 133 22.73 -1.54 -6.65
C ASP A 133 22.86 -1.74 -5.13
N PRO A 134 22.15 -2.71 -4.52
CA PRO A 134 22.25 -2.99 -3.10
C PRO A 134 23.54 -3.75 -2.73
N ASP A 135 24.28 -4.29 -3.70
CA ASP A 135 25.53 -4.99 -3.45
C ASP A 135 26.52 -4.82 -4.62
N ALA A 136 27.21 -3.68 -4.62
CA ALA A 136 28.23 -3.31 -5.60
C ALA A 136 29.40 -4.30 -5.73
N ASN A 137 29.47 -5.33 -4.89
CA ASN A 137 30.51 -6.37 -4.94
C ASN A 137 30.11 -7.60 -5.76
N HIS A 138 28.86 -7.69 -6.23
CA HIS A 138 28.37 -8.81 -7.03
C HIS A 138 27.87 -8.30 -8.38
N ASP A 139 28.70 -8.44 -9.43
CA ASP A 139 28.48 -8.03 -10.84
C ASP A 139 27.20 -8.58 -11.53
N HIS A 140 26.30 -9.23 -10.78
CA HIS A 140 25.14 -9.95 -11.30
C HIS A 140 23.81 -9.56 -10.64
N PHE A 141 23.77 -8.62 -9.71
CA PHE A 141 22.49 -8.15 -9.17
C PHE A 141 21.84 -7.12 -10.10
N PRO A 142 20.52 -7.25 -10.39
CA PRO A 142 19.83 -6.27 -11.21
C PRO A 142 19.76 -4.93 -10.47
N LEU A 143 20.04 -3.84 -11.17
CA LEU A 143 19.77 -2.49 -10.70
C LEU A 143 18.29 -2.33 -10.35
N PHE A 144 18.00 -1.84 -9.15
CA PHE A 144 16.62 -1.71 -8.68
C PHE A 144 16.08 -0.30 -8.93
N ALA A 145 14.82 -0.21 -9.37
CA ALA A 145 14.09 1.05 -9.38
C ALA A 145 13.30 1.25 -8.09
N ALA A 146 13.14 2.50 -7.66
CA ALA A 146 12.33 2.83 -6.49
C ALA A 146 10.86 2.43 -6.66
N GLY A 147 10.32 2.54 -7.88
CA GLY A 147 8.95 2.13 -8.21
C GLY A 147 8.65 0.66 -7.90
N ASP A 148 9.66 -0.21 -8.03
CA ASP A 148 9.53 -1.66 -7.77
C ASP A 148 9.70 -2.00 -6.28
N CYS A 149 10.36 -1.12 -5.52
CA CYS A 149 10.73 -1.38 -4.13
C CYS A 149 9.76 -0.74 -3.13
N VAL A 150 9.43 0.53 -3.35
CA VAL A 150 8.57 1.32 -2.47
C VAL A 150 7.21 1.42 -3.15
N THR A 151 6.20 0.71 -2.67
CA THR A 151 4.89 0.66 -3.34
C THR A 151 4.05 1.90 -3.02
N SER A 152 3.09 2.21 -3.90
CA SER A 152 2.15 3.32 -3.65
C SER A 152 1.30 3.04 -2.40
N TYR A 153 1.06 1.76 -2.08
CA TYR A 153 0.32 1.35 -0.90
C TYR A 153 1.09 1.61 0.41
N MET A 154 2.42 1.45 0.41
CA MET A 154 3.28 1.84 1.54
C MET A 154 3.17 3.34 1.79
N LEU A 155 3.35 4.16 0.74
CA LEU A 155 3.24 5.62 0.85
C LEU A 155 1.86 6.07 1.35
N LYS A 156 0.78 5.43 0.87
CA LYS A 156 -0.59 5.72 1.29
C LYS A 156 -0.81 5.41 2.78
N ASN A 157 -0.35 4.25 3.24
CA ASN A 157 -0.46 3.89 4.66
C ASN A 157 0.39 4.82 5.53
N SER A 158 1.60 5.17 5.10
CA SER A 158 2.43 6.17 5.80
C SER A 158 1.73 7.53 5.89
N LEU A 159 1.04 7.98 4.85
CA LEU A 159 0.22 9.20 4.90
C LEU A 159 -0.86 9.10 5.98
N PHE A 160 -1.59 7.99 6.04
CA PHE A 160 -2.65 7.83 7.04
C PHE A 160 -2.11 7.82 8.48
N HIS A 161 -0.92 7.27 8.69
CA HIS A 161 -0.23 7.38 9.98
C HIS A 161 0.24 8.82 10.29
N VAL A 162 0.58 9.64 9.29
CA VAL A 162 0.81 11.10 9.49
C VAL A 162 -0.47 11.82 9.90
N LEU A 163 -1.62 11.48 9.30
CA LEU A 163 -2.92 12.06 9.67
C LEU A 163 -3.24 11.75 11.13
N ARG A 164 -3.01 10.49 11.54
CA ARG A 164 -3.17 10.05 12.92
C ARG A 164 -2.40 10.93 13.90
N GLN A 165 -1.09 11.09 13.68
CA GLN A 165 -0.24 11.92 14.53
C GLN A 165 -0.69 13.38 14.52
N SER A 166 -1.00 13.94 13.35
CA SER A 166 -1.41 15.34 13.22
C SER A 166 -2.72 15.64 13.94
N LYS A 167 -3.65 14.67 13.99
CA LYS A 167 -4.89 14.78 14.76
C LYS A 167 -4.62 14.74 16.26
N THR A 168 -3.74 13.84 16.73
CA THR A 168 -3.31 13.78 18.13
C THR A 168 -2.63 15.09 18.57
N ASP A 169 -1.85 15.69 17.69
CA ASP A 169 -1.10 16.93 17.96
C ASP A 169 -1.96 18.21 17.79
N GLY A 170 -3.19 18.10 17.29
CA GLY A 170 -4.08 19.25 17.05
C GLY A 170 -3.63 20.18 15.90
N LEU A 171 -2.83 19.68 14.95
CA LEU A 171 -2.15 20.48 13.91
C LEU A 171 -2.89 20.60 12.57
N MET A 172 -4.18 20.23 12.52
CA MET A 172 -4.99 20.30 11.29
C MET A 172 -5.53 21.72 11.07
N VAL A 173 -4.70 22.60 10.51
CA VAL A 173 -5.09 23.97 10.12
C VAL A 173 -4.88 24.14 8.61
N GLU A 174 -5.82 24.80 7.92
CA GLU A 174 -5.66 25.10 6.50
C GLU A 174 -4.58 26.16 6.27
N PRO A 175 -3.56 25.87 5.42
CA PRO A 175 -2.53 26.84 5.06
C PRO A 175 -3.03 27.84 3.99
N ASP A 176 -2.46 29.05 3.98
CA ASP A 176 -2.49 29.97 2.81
C ASP A 176 -1.66 29.44 1.62
N TYR A 177 -1.57 30.13 0.49
CA TYR A 177 -0.90 29.60 -0.71
C TYR A 177 0.61 29.32 -0.51
N GLN A 178 1.37 30.24 0.09
CA GLN A 178 2.81 30.07 0.25
C GLN A 178 3.12 29.05 1.35
N SER A 179 2.27 28.99 2.38
CA SER A 179 2.29 27.92 3.36
C SER A 179 1.74 26.59 2.82
N THR A 180 0.98 26.57 1.72
CA THR A 180 0.48 25.33 1.08
C THR A 180 1.63 24.54 0.47
N ASN A 181 2.51 25.20 -0.30
CA ASN A 181 3.70 24.52 -0.85
C ASN A 181 4.60 23.98 0.27
N ASN A 182 4.82 24.79 1.31
CA ASN A 182 5.58 24.36 2.48
C ASN A 182 4.90 23.21 3.22
N ALA A 183 3.56 23.22 3.35
CA ALA A 183 2.79 22.14 3.94
C ALA A 183 2.92 20.85 3.12
N ILE A 184 2.87 20.94 1.79
CA ILE A 184 3.05 19.79 0.89
C ILE A 184 4.43 19.15 1.11
N VAL A 185 5.50 19.96 1.12
CA VAL A 185 6.86 19.45 1.37
C VAL A 185 6.98 18.88 2.78
N ASN A 186 6.49 19.59 3.80
CA ASN A 186 6.58 19.15 5.20
C ASN A 186 5.82 17.84 5.45
N ILE A 187 4.61 17.69 4.90
CA ILE A 187 3.83 16.46 5.01
C ILE A 187 4.51 15.33 4.22
N SER A 188 5.08 15.61 3.04
CA SER A 188 5.85 14.64 2.27
C SER A 188 7.07 14.14 3.05
N VAL A 189 7.80 15.04 3.73
CA VAL A 189 8.90 14.69 4.64
C VAL A 189 8.40 13.83 5.80
N ARG A 190 7.31 14.21 6.48
CA ARG A 190 6.73 13.42 7.58
C ARG A 190 6.29 12.03 7.12
N LEU A 191 5.67 11.92 5.95
CA LEU A 191 5.25 10.66 5.34
C LEU A 191 6.46 9.74 5.16
N LEU A 192 7.54 10.26 4.57
CA LEU A 192 8.76 9.48 4.34
C LEU A 192 9.50 9.17 5.64
N GLN A 193 9.44 10.04 6.65
CA GLN A 193 9.98 9.76 7.99
C GLN A 193 9.22 8.61 8.68
N ILE A 194 7.89 8.58 8.58
CA ILE A 194 7.10 7.44 9.06
C ILE A 194 7.53 6.16 8.36
N LEU A 195 7.69 6.22 7.03
CA LEU A 195 8.14 5.05 6.27
C LEU A 195 9.55 4.60 6.67
N ASP A 196 10.51 5.52 6.83
CA ASP A 196 11.88 5.22 7.29
C ASP A 196 11.88 4.58 8.68
N CYS A 197 11.11 5.11 9.61
CA CYS A 197 10.93 4.53 10.95
C CYS A 197 10.31 3.13 10.88
N SER A 198 9.26 2.94 10.08
CA SER A 198 8.65 1.63 9.87
C SER A 198 9.62 0.63 9.25
N LEU A 199 10.45 1.05 8.29
CA LEU A 199 11.46 0.20 7.65
C LEU A 199 12.54 -0.23 8.64
N LEU A 200 12.98 0.69 9.52
CA LEU A 200 13.90 0.39 10.62
C LEU A 200 13.31 -0.64 11.59
N GLN A 201 12.03 -0.48 11.95
CA GLN A 201 11.30 -1.38 12.83
C GLN A 201 10.84 -2.67 12.13
N ARG A 202 11.01 -2.75 10.80
CA ARG A 202 10.52 -3.83 9.94
C ARG A 202 9.02 -4.10 10.13
N LYS A 203 8.25 -3.03 10.38
CA LYS A 203 6.81 -3.10 10.62
C LYS A 203 6.11 -1.86 10.07
N LEU A 204 5.17 -2.07 9.17
CA LEU A 204 4.24 -1.05 8.69
C LEU A 204 2.80 -1.59 8.77
N PRO A 205 2.08 -1.31 9.87
CA PRO A 205 0.72 -1.81 10.05
C PRO A 205 -0.22 -1.20 9.00
N VAL A 206 -1.12 -2.02 8.45
CA VAL A 206 -2.22 -1.55 7.61
C VAL A 206 -3.10 -0.64 8.44
N TYR A 207 -3.34 0.59 7.98
CA TYR A 207 -3.96 1.64 8.78
C TYR A 207 -5.34 1.25 9.34
N PHE A 208 -6.18 0.63 8.51
CA PHE A 208 -7.53 0.19 8.88
C PHE A 208 -7.59 -1.19 9.54
N LEU A 209 -6.48 -1.94 9.56
CA LEU A 209 -6.38 -3.28 10.16
C LEU A 209 -5.07 -3.43 10.96
N PRO A 210 -4.76 -2.49 11.90
CA PRO A 210 -3.40 -2.33 12.44
C PRO A 210 -2.94 -3.52 13.30
N ASN A 211 -3.88 -4.30 13.83
CA ASN A 211 -3.61 -5.47 14.67
C ASN A 211 -3.61 -6.78 13.88
N ARG A 212 -3.95 -6.74 12.59
CA ARG A 212 -4.17 -7.94 11.77
C ARG A 212 -3.14 -8.08 10.65
N GLU A 213 -2.76 -6.97 10.03
CA GLU A 213 -1.92 -6.99 8.84
C GLU A 213 -0.72 -6.03 8.97
N ASP A 214 0.44 -6.54 8.59
CA ASP A 214 1.67 -5.79 8.43
C ASP A 214 2.12 -5.89 6.97
N ILE A 215 2.22 -4.73 6.31
CA ILE A 215 2.52 -4.63 4.88
C ILE A 215 3.84 -5.32 4.54
N PHE A 216 4.85 -5.18 5.40
CA PHE A 216 6.17 -5.76 5.11
C PHE A 216 6.19 -7.27 5.31
N ARG A 217 5.39 -7.83 6.23
CA ARG A 217 5.32 -9.28 6.40
C ARG A 217 4.42 -9.93 5.37
N PHE A 218 3.32 -9.27 4.99
CA PHE A 218 2.37 -9.79 4.01
C PHE A 218 3.07 -10.18 2.69
N GLU A 219 4.04 -9.39 2.24
CA GLU A 219 4.81 -9.65 1.01
C GLU A 219 5.68 -10.92 1.05
N PHE A 220 6.00 -11.46 2.24
CA PHE A 220 6.95 -12.58 2.40
C PHE A 220 6.39 -13.78 3.19
N LEU A 221 5.25 -13.62 3.88
CA LEU A 221 4.54 -14.73 4.54
C LEU A 221 4.11 -15.82 3.55
N GLU A 222 4.04 -15.48 2.27
CA GLU A 222 3.71 -16.40 1.16
C GLU A 222 4.92 -17.19 0.64
N LYS A 223 6.17 -16.85 1.01
CA LYS A 223 7.36 -17.28 0.24
C LYS A 223 8.37 -18.18 0.96
N SER A 224 8.28 -18.43 2.27
CA SER A 224 9.33 -19.21 2.95
C SER A 224 9.02 -19.65 4.39
N ASP A 225 9.76 -20.68 4.87
CA ASP A 225 9.93 -20.98 6.30
C ASP A 225 10.16 -19.70 7.13
N SER A 226 9.59 -19.63 8.34
CA SER A 226 9.60 -18.42 9.20
C SER A 226 10.98 -17.78 9.38
N ASN A 227 12.04 -18.58 9.52
CA ASN A 227 13.42 -18.09 9.67
C ASN A 227 14.01 -17.45 8.41
N LYS A 228 13.58 -17.86 7.21
CA LYS A 228 14.01 -17.25 5.94
C LYS A 228 13.23 -15.96 5.68
N ALA A 229 11.97 -15.88 6.13
CA ALA A 229 11.12 -14.71 5.95
C ALA A 229 11.70 -13.47 6.62
N ASP A 230 12.19 -13.57 7.87
CA ASP A 230 12.73 -12.42 8.59
C ASP A 230 14.01 -11.85 7.95
N THR A 231 14.86 -12.72 7.38
CA THR A 231 16.06 -12.31 6.63
C THR A 231 15.68 -11.60 5.32
N LEU A 232 14.71 -12.13 4.58
CA LEU A 232 14.19 -11.49 3.37
C LEU A 232 13.55 -10.14 3.69
N ILE A 233 12.71 -10.07 4.72
CA ILE A 233 12.10 -8.81 5.18
C ILE A 233 13.19 -7.79 5.50
N ALA A 234 14.25 -8.18 6.23
CA ALA A 234 15.35 -7.29 6.57
C ALA A 234 16.06 -6.75 5.32
N PHE A 235 16.39 -7.62 4.36
CA PHE A 235 17.00 -7.24 3.09
C PHE A 235 16.12 -6.25 2.30
N HIS A 236 14.84 -6.57 2.13
CA HIS A 236 13.90 -5.70 1.41
C HIS A 236 13.67 -4.37 2.14
N CYS A 237 13.62 -4.36 3.47
CA CYS A 237 13.53 -3.14 4.26
C CYS A 237 14.77 -2.25 4.10
N ALA A 238 15.98 -2.84 4.13
CA ALA A 238 17.22 -2.10 3.91
C ALA A 238 17.24 -1.45 2.51
N ARG A 239 16.86 -2.20 1.47
CA ARG A 239 16.79 -1.71 0.09
C ARG A 239 15.80 -0.56 -0.06
N ARG A 240 14.58 -0.72 0.47
CA ARG A 240 13.55 0.35 0.47
C ARG A 240 14.04 1.60 1.18
N ARG A 241 14.74 1.40 2.31
CA ARG A 241 15.26 2.49 3.13
C ARG A 241 16.29 3.33 2.37
N ALA A 242 17.14 2.73 1.55
CA ALA A 242 18.06 3.48 0.70
C ALA A 242 17.34 4.49 -0.20
N PHE A 243 16.29 4.07 -0.92
CA PHE A 243 15.46 4.98 -1.72
C PHE A 243 14.78 6.05 -0.87
N VAL A 244 14.18 5.66 0.27
CA VAL A 244 13.50 6.62 1.16
C VAL A 244 14.46 7.68 1.69
N LYS A 245 15.72 7.32 1.98
CA LYS A 245 16.74 8.29 2.41
C LYS A 245 17.10 9.28 1.31
N ILE A 246 17.21 8.84 0.06
CA ILE A 246 17.44 9.74 -1.08
C ILE A 246 16.24 10.67 -1.27
N MET A 247 15.01 10.15 -1.24
CA MET A 247 13.80 10.98 -1.34
C MET A 247 13.74 12.03 -0.22
N LEU A 248 14.10 11.66 1.01
CA LEU A 248 14.17 12.59 2.14
C LEU A 248 15.25 13.67 1.94
N TYR A 249 16.38 13.31 1.34
CA TYR A 249 17.44 14.26 1.01
C TYR A 249 16.96 15.27 -0.04
N MET A 250 16.33 14.81 -1.12
CA MET A 250 15.79 15.64 -2.20
C MET A 250 14.69 16.61 -1.75
N LEU A 251 13.94 16.29 -0.69
CA LEU A 251 12.91 17.19 -0.17
C LEU A 251 13.46 18.25 0.80
N ARG A 252 14.68 18.07 1.29
CA ARG A 252 15.30 18.95 2.30
C ARG A 252 16.36 19.88 1.72
N HIS A 253 16.84 19.59 0.51
CA HIS A 253 17.91 20.30 -0.19
C HIS A 253 17.51 20.52 -1.64
#